data_AF-A0A9P6E021-F1
#
_entry.id   AF-A0A9P6E021-F1
#
_cell.length_a   1.000
_cell.length_b   1.000
_cell.length_c   1.000
_cell.angle_alpha   90.00
_cell.angle_beta   90.00
_cell.angle_gamma   90.00
#
_symmetry.space_group_name_H-M   'P 1'
#
loop_
_entity.id
_entity.type
_entity.pdbx_description
1 polymer ?
#
loop_
_entity_poly.entity_id
_entity_poly.type
_entity_poly.pdbx_seq_one_letter_code
_entity_poly.pdbx_strand_id
1 'polypeptide(L)'
;MFSLPQPDLRKCESEIPVIQMDDDPTSLNFVLRSIYPVERPVISSITHAQELFEVAQKFDVDCALQLLRASLTQLVVVESDPLRAWAIAVRYGLKEAEDAASLRFTPYWVITHLQSWSM
;
A
#
# COMPACT_ATOMS: atom_id res chain seq x y z
N MET A 1 -13.58 13.30 -6.83
CA MET A 1 -13.31 14.68 -7.31
C MET A 1 -14.22 15.63 -6.53
N PHE A 2 -13.68 16.25 -5.48
CA PHE A 2 -14.44 17.10 -4.56
C PHE A 2 -14.53 18.52 -5.14
N SER A 3 -15.74 18.99 -5.47
CA SER A 3 -15.97 20.40 -5.79
C SER A 3 -16.19 21.16 -4.49
N LEU A 4 -15.09 21.51 -3.84
CA LEU A 4 -15.12 22.20 -2.55
C LEU A 4 -15.40 23.69 -2.77
N PRO A 5 -16.38 24.29 -2.06
CA PRO A 5 -16.50 25.73 -2.02
C PRO A 5 -15.23 26.32 -1.41
N GLN A 6 -14.43 27.01 -2.23
CA GLN A 6 -13.22 27.68 -1.74
C GLN A 6 -13.62 28.99 -1.06
N PRO A 7 -13.11 29.28 0.15
CA PRO A 7 -13.35 30.56 0.79
C PRO A 7 -12.75 31.69 -0.05
N ASP A 8 -13.46 32.80 -0.16
CA ASP A 8 -12.89 34.02 -0.74
C ASP A 8 -11.82 34.56 0.24
N LEU A 9 -10.55 34.30 -0.07
CA LEU A 9 -9.39 34.74 0.72
C LEU A 9 -9.33 36.26 0.95
N ARG A 10 -10.18 37.04 0.27
CA ARG A 10 -10.31 38.50 0.42
C ARG A 10 -11.29 38.91 1.52
N LYS A 11 -12.11 37.99 2.04
CA LYS A 11 -12.94 38.20 3.22
C LYS A 11 -12.20 37.68 4.46
N CYS A 12 -11.94 38.57 5.42
CA CYS A 12 -11.58 38.20 6.79
C CYS A 12 -12.81 37.62 7.49
N GLU A 13 -13.26 36.44 7.09
CA GLU A 13 -14.18 35.66 7.92
C GLU A 13 -13.33 34.79 8.85
N SER A 14 -13.48 35.04 10.15
CA SER A 14 -12.72 34.46 11.27
C SER A 14 -12.93 32.96 11.47
N GLU A 15 -13.56 32.27 10.53
CA GLU A 15 -13.89 30.85 10.61
C GLU A 15 -13.06 30.04 9.62
N ILE A 16 -12.30 29.08 10.14
CA ILE A 16 -11.54 28.12 9.34
C ILE A 16 -12.56 27.25 8.59
N PRO A 17 -12.50 27.17 7.25
CA PRO A 17 -13.41 26.33 6.48
C PRO A 17 -13.25 24.87 6.88
N VAL A 18 -14.34 24.24 7.32
CA VAL A 18 -14.36 22.83 7.73
C VAL A 18 -15.04 22.00 6.64
N ILE A 19 -14.34 20.94 6.20
CA ILE A 19 -14.86 19.98 5.24
C ILE A 19 -15.18 18.69 6.00
N GLN A 20 -16.45 18.28 5.97
CA GLN A 20 -16.87 16.99 6.51
C GLN A 20 -16.49 15.88 5.53
N MET A 21 -15.88 14.81 6.05
CA MET A 21 -15.46 13.65 5.26
C MET A 21 -15.98 12.39 5.92
N ASP A 22 -16.49 11.47 5.11
CA ASP A 22 -17.01 10.18 5.59
C ASP A 22 -15.90 9.14 5.83
N ASP A 23 -14.67 9.43 5.38
CA ASP A 23 -13.53 8.53 5.48
C ASP A 23 -12.98 8.46 6.91
N ASP A 24 -12.45 7.29 7.26
CA ASP A 24 -11.84 7.06 8.57
C ASP A 24 -10.67 8.03 8.82
N PRO A 25 -10.62 8.68 10.00
CA PRO A 25 -9.61 9.70 10.31
C PRO A 25 -8.18 9.14 10.29
N THR A 26 -7.97 7.86 10.61
CA THR A 26 -6.62 7.26 10.59
C THR A 26 -6.15 7.02 9.16
N SER A 27 -7.06 6.61 8.27
CA SER A 27 -6.78 6.45 6.85
C SER A 27 -6.49 7.78 6.16
N LEU A 28 -7.26 8.83 6.47
CA LEU A 28 -6.99 10.18 5.99
C LEU A 28 -5.64 10.70 6.51
N ASN A 29 -5.32 10.46 7.79
CA ASN A 29 -4.04 10.85 8.36
C ASN A 29 -2.87 10.19 7.61
N PHE A 30 -3.00 8.89 7.27
CA PHE A 30 -2.00 8.17 6.47
C PHE A 30 -1.79 8.82 5.09
N VAL A 31 -2.88 9.08 4.36
CA VAL A 31 -2.81 9.65 3.01
C VAL A 31 -2.21 11.06 3.05
N LEU A 32 -2.66 11.91 3.98
CA LEU A 32 -2.13 13.26 4.13
C LEU A 32 -0.64 13.25 4.50
N ARG A 33 -0.23 12.44 5.49
CA ARG A 33 1.19 12.30 5.86
C ARG A 33 2.05 11.70 4.75
N SER A 34 1.46 11.05 3.76
CA SER A 34 2.18 10.57 2.57
C SER A 34 2.51 11.69 1.57
N ILE A 35 1.77 12.80 1.60
CA ILE A 35 1.92 13.93 0.66
C ILE A 35 2.64 15.11 1.33
N TYR A 36 2.37 15.38 2.60
CA TYR A 36 2.98 16.49 3.32
C TYR A 36 4.40 16.15 3.80
N PRO A 37 5.30 17.15 3.93
CA PRO A 37 6.68 16.96 4.38
C PRO A 37 6.74 16.78 5.91
N VAL A 38 6.10 15.72 6.38
CA VAL A 38 6.05 15.31 7.79
C VAL A 38 6.61 13.90 7.92
N GLU A 39 6.67 13.38 9.15
CA GLU A 39 7.09 12.01 9.37
C GLU A 39 6.20 11.03 8.60
N ARG A 40 6.84 10.15 7.83
CA ARG A 40 6.17 9.16 6.98
C ARG A 40 5.41 8.14 7.85
N PRO A 41 4.16 7.80 7.51
CA PRO A 41 3.40 6.84 8.30
C PRO A 41 3.98 5.43 8.16
N VAL A 42 3.90 4.65 9.24
CA VAL A 42 4.40 3.27 9.31
C VAL A 42 3.25 2.29 9.16
N ILE A 43 3.46 1.24 8.37
CA ILE A 43 2.49 0.17 8.14
C ILE A 43 3.04 -1.10 8.77
N SER A 44 2.35 -1.62 9.78
CA SER A 44 2.81 -2.77 10.59
C SER A 44 2.10 -4.08 10.27
N SER A 45 0.99 -4.05 9.52
CA SER A 45 0.21 -5.25 9.21
C SER A 45 -0.28 -5.25 7.78
N ILE A 46 -0.38 -6.45 7.21
CA ILE A 46 -0.87 -6.66 5.86
C ILE A 46 -2.32 -6.18 5.76
N THR A 47 -3.19 -6.56 6.70
CA THR A 47 -4.60 -6.16 6.70
C THR A 47 -4.77 -4.63 6.68
N HIS A 48 -4.02 -3.92 7.52
CA HIS A 48 -4.08 -2.46 7.54
C HIS A 48 -3.56 -1.85 6.23
N ALA A 49 -2.52 -2.44 5.62
CA ALA A 49 -2.07 -2.01 4.30
C ALA A 49 -3.18 -2.18 3.24
N GLN A 50 -3.94 -3.27 3.27
CA GLN A 50 -5.02 -3.52 2.32
C GLN A 50 -6.13 -2.48 2.41
N GLU A 51 -6.55 -2.12 3.62
CA GLU A 51 -7.55 -1.05 3.87
C GLU A 51 -7.05 0.30 3.34
N LEU A 52 -5.79 0.64 3.62
CA LEU A 52 -5.17 1.89 3.17
C LEU A 52 -5.00 1.97 1.65
N PHE A 53 -4.86 0.83 0.97
CA PHE A 53 -4.79 0.79 -0.51
C PHE A 53 -6.07 1.30 -1.16
N GLU A 54 -7.24 0.93 -0.61
CA GLU A 54 -8.54 1.37 -1.13
C GLU A 54 -8.70 2.88 -0.98
N VAL A 55 -8.28 3.43 0.17
CA VAL A 55 -8.33 4.87 0.43
C VAL A 55 -7.33 5.63 -0.44
N ALA A 56 -6.09 5.17 -0.53
CA ALA A 56 -5.08 5.80 -1.38
C ALA A 56 -5.49 5.80 -2.87
N GLN A 57 -6.18 4.75 -3.33
CA GLN A 57 -6.76 4.71 -4.67
C GLN A 57 -7.96 5.65 -4.83
N LYS A 58 -8.85 5.73 -3.83
CA LYS A 58 -10.00 6.66 -3.82
C LYS A 58 -9.56 8.12 -3.97
N PHE A 59 -8.48 8.50 -3.29
CA PHE A 59 -7.94 9.86 -3.31
C PHE A 59 -6.92 10.11 -4.43
N ASP A 60 -6.60 9.10 -5.24
CA ASP A 60 -5.62 9.18 -6.33
C ASP A 60 -4.24 9.67 -5.87
N VAL A 61 -3.74 9.07 -4.78
CA VAL A 61 -2.48 9.48 -4.14
C VAL A 61 -1.39 8.45 -4.43
N ASP A 62 -0.69 8.65 -5.53
CA ASP A 62 0.36 7.73 -6.01
C ASP A 62 1.50 7.52 -5.01
N CYS A 63 1.92 8.56 -4.30
CA CYS A 63 3.01 8.44 -3.32
C CYS A 63 2.62 7.54 -2.13
N ALA A 64 1.34 7.56 -1.74
CA ALA A 64 0.79 6.67 -0.72
C ALA A 64 0.74 5.22 -1.23
N LEU A 65 0.30 5.02 -2.49
CA LEU A 65 0.31 3.69 -3.11
C LEU A 65 1.73 3.11 -3.23
N GLN A 66 2.71 3.93 -3.58
CA GLN A 66 4.13 3.50 -3.64
C GLN A 66 4.65 3.10 -2.24
N LEU A 67 4.33 3.88 -1.22
CA LEU A 67 4.67 3.55 0.17
C LEU A 67 4.04 2.22 0.61
N LEU A 68 2.75 2.05 0.34
CA LEU A 68 2.03 0.83 0.68
C LEU A 68 2.60 -0.39 -0.04
N ARG A 69 2.96 -0.28 -1.32
CA ARG A 69 3.65 -1.36 -2.06
C ARG A 69 4.97 -1.73 -1.40
N ALA A 70 5.81 -0.74 -1.08
CA ALA A 70 7.10 -0.99 -0.43
C ALA A 70 6.95 -1.68 0.93
N SER A 71 6.01 -1.22 1.76
CA SER A 71 5.73 -1.85 3.06
C SER A 71 5.13 -3.25 2.91
N LEU A 72 4.21 -3.46 1.95
CA LEU A 72 3.67 -4.80 1.69
C LEU A 72 4.75 -5.78 1.25
N THR A 73 5.69 -5.37 0.38
CA THR A 73 6.82 -6.24 -0.01
C THR A 73 7.58 -6.74 1.22
N GLN A 74 7.88 -5.85 2.17
CA GLN A 74 8.57 -6.24 3.41
C GLN A 74 7.73 -7.18 4.29
N LEU A 75 6.43 -6.91 4.42
CA LEU A 75 5.51 -7.71 5.22
C LEU A 75 5.27 -9.11 4.62
N VAL A 76 5.21 -9.20 3.29
CA VAL A 76 5.02 -10.46 2.57
C VAL A 76 6.24 -11.39 2.72
N VAL A 77 7.45 -10.83 2.73
CA VAL A 77 8.68 -11.64 2.92
C VAL A 77 8.68 -12.34 4.29
N VAL A 78 8.20 -11.66 5.34
CA VAL A 78 8.14 -12.21 6.70
C VAL A 78 6.86 -13.00 7.00
N GLU A 79 5.91 -13.06 6.06
CA GLU A 79 4.68 -13.82 6.23
C GLU A 79 4.99 -15.31 6.36
N SER A 80 4.37 -15.93 7.35
CA SER A 80 4.60 -17.32 7.75
C SER A 80 4.09 -18.30 6.69
N ASP A 81 2.92 -18.02 6.13
CA ASP A 81 2.27 -18.84 5.11
C ASP A 81 2.72 -18.40 3.70
N PRO A 82 3.53 -19.21 2.99
CA PRO A 82 4.04 -18.85 1.67
C PRO A 82 2.92 -18.75 0.62
N LEU A 83 1.81 -19.48 0.77
CA LEU A 83 0.68 -19.39 -0.17
C LEU A 83 -0.04 -18.05 -0.01
N ARG A 84 -0.29 -17.66 1.24
CA ARG A 84 -0.88 -16.35 1.55
C ARG A 84 0.04 -15.22 1.09
N ALA A 85 1.34 -15.34 1.33
CA ALA A 85 2.36 -14.39 0.88
C ALA A 85 2.31 -14.19 -0.64
N TRP A 86 2.33 -15.30 -1.39
CA TRP A 86 2.24 -15.28 -2.86
C TRP A 86 0.93 -14.65 -3.36
N ALA A 87 -0.22 -15.04 -2.79
CA ALA A 87 -1.52 -14.52 -3.19
C ALA A 87 -1.62 -12.99 -2.98
N ILE A 88 -1.04 -12.47 -1.89
CA ILE A 88 -0.96 -11.02 -1.64
C ILE A 88 -0.04 -10.35 -2.66
N ALA A 89 1.14 -10.92 -2.93
CA ALA A 89 2.07 -10.37 -3.90
C ALA A 89 1.43 -10.24 -5.29
N VAL A 90 0.74 -11.28 -5.76
CA VAL A 90 0.01 -11.27 -7.04
C VAL A 90 -1.10 -10.22 -7.04
N ARG A 91 -1.92 -10.16 -5.98
CA ARG A 91 -3.04 -9.22 -5.88
C ARG A 91 -2.60 -7.75 -6.00
N TYR A 92 -1.42 -7.42 -5.46
CA TYR A 92 -0.89 -6.05 -5.46
C TYR A 92 0.21 -5.81 -6.50
N GLY A 93 0.50 -6.78 -7.37
CA GLY A 93 1.50 -6.68 -8.44
C GLY A 93 2.94 -6.55 -7.95
N LEU A 94 3.27 -7.16 -6.80
CA LEU A 94 4.57 -7.09 -6.14
C LEU A 94 5.51 -8.18 -6.67
N LYS A 95 6.04 -8.01 -7.89
CA LYS A 95 6.85 -9.04 -8.58
C LYS A 95 7.99 -9.63 -7.75
N GLU A 96 8.76 -8.77 -7.07
CA GLU A 96 9.88 -9.22 -6.23
C GLU A 96 9.42 -10.11 -5.07
N ALA A 97 8.27 -9.79 -4.48
CA ALA A 97 7.68 -10.59 -3.41
C ALA A 97 7.02 -11.88 -3.95
N GLU A 98 6.49 -11.84 -5.17
CA GLU A 98 5.91 -12.99 -5.86
C GLU A 98 6.97 -14.06 -6.13
N ASP A 99 8.12 -13.67 -6.69
CA ASP A 99 9.24 -14.56 -6.96
C ASP A 99 9.78 -15.17 -5.65
N ALA A 100 9.98 -14.33 -4.63
CA ALA A 100 10.46 -14.77 -3.32
C ALA A 100 9.50 -15.75 -2.63
N ALA A 101 8.19 -15.50 -2.69
CA ALA A 101 7.18 -16.39 -2.11
C ALA A 101 7.06 -17.71 -2.89
N SER A 102 7.16 -17.66 -4.23
CA SER A 102 7.11 -18.85 -5.09
C SER A 102 8.25 -19.82 -4.80
N LEU A 103 9.47 -19.30 -4.59
CA LEU A 103 10.64 -20.11 -4.24
C LEU A 103 10.49 -20.82 -2.89
N ARG A 104 9.79 -20.21 -1.92
CA ARG A 104 9.49 -20.84 -0.62
C ARG A 104 8.50 -22.00 -0.74
N PHE A 105 7.66 -21.98 -1.77
CA PHE A 105 6.66 -23.02 -2.04
C PHE A 105 7.23 -24.21 -2.81
N THR A 106 8.22 -24.00 -3.69
CA THR A 106 8.79 -25.09 -4.49
C THR A 106 9.69 -26.00 -3.67
N PRO A 107 9.42 -27.31 -3.60
CA PRO A 107 10.35 -28.24 -2.99
C PRO A 107 11.63 -28.33 -3.83
N TYR A 108 12.79 -28.32 -3.18
CA TYR A 108 14.15 -28.24 -3.76
C TYR A 108 14.40 -29.15 -4.98
N TRP A 109 13.69 -30.27 -5.13
CA TRP A 109 13.85 -31.21 -6.24
C TRP A 109 13.28 -30.74 -7.59
N VAL A 110 12.37 -29.76 -7.61
CA VAL A 110 11.82 -29.20 -8.86
C VAL A 110 12.84 -28.27 -9.54
N ILE A 111 13.65 -27.56 -8.77
CA ILE A 111 14.65 -26.60 -9.27
C ILE A 111 15.85 -27.35 -9.90
N THR A 112 16.24 -28.50 -9.35
CA THR A 112 17.38 -29.29 -9.87
C THR A 112 17.07 -30.05 -11.16
N HIS A 113 15.81 -30.39 -11.43
CA HIS A 113 15.42 -31.07 -12.68
C HIS A 113 15.27 -30.14 -13.89
N LEU A 114 15.08 -28.84 -13.69
CA LEU A 114 15.03 -27.87 -14.81
C LEU A 114 16.43 -27.52 -15.35
N GLN A 115 17.49 -27.67 -14.54
CA GLN A 115 18.86 -27.45 -14.99
C GLN A 115 19.51 -28.67 -15.66
N SER A 116 18.99 -29.88 -15.45
CA SER A 116 19.55 -31.11 -16.07
C SER A 116 19.06 -31.36 -17.50
N TRP A 117 18.08 -30.59 -18.01
CA TRP A 117 17.56 -30.69 -19.38
C TRP A 117 18.12 -29.62 -20.33
N SER A 118 19.07 -28.81 -19.86
CA SER A 118 19.78 -27.80 -20.69
C SER A 118 21.20 -28.24 -21.08
N MET A 119 21.52 -29.54 -20.97
CA MET A 119 22.80 -30.11 -21.38
C MET A 119 22.60 -31.28 -22.34
#